data_AF-A0A5M6CP76-F1
#
_entry.id   AF-A0A5M6CP76-F1
#
_cell.length_a   1.000
_cell.length_b   1.000
_cell.length_c   1.000
_cell.angle_alpha   90.00
_cell.angle_beta   90.00
_cell.angle_gamma   90.00
#
_symmetry.space_group_name_H-M   'P 1'
#
loop_
_entity.id
_entity.type
_entity.pdbx_description
1 polymer ?
#
loop_
_entity_poly.entity_id
_entity_poly.type
_entity_poly.pdbx_seq_one_letter_code
_entity_poly.pdbx_strand_id
1 'polypeptide(L)'
;MIKEIIFETSQFDFDLINHIKHLRKSKGYTQDELSLKMGVAKSFVSNVESYTQRHKYATRHLTLLAKAFGFNNISDLLKFPTPGYDKIKVTVQQTYNETGTKVIKSEVMKIEPIN
;
A
#
# COMPACT_ATOMS: atom_id res chain seq x y z
N MET A 1 5.56 -9.05 20.71
CA MET A 1 4.26 -8.43 21.09
C MET A 1 3.34 -8.42 19.87
N ILE A 2 2.06 -8.73 20.04
CA ILE A 2 1.05 -8.69 18.95
C ILE A 2 0.09 -7.53 19.23
N LYS A 3 -0.25 -6.75 18.19
CA LYS A 3 -1.26 -5.70 18.25
C LYS A 3 -2.23 -5.83 17.09
N GLU A 4 -3.49 -5.51 17.33
CA GLU A 4 -4.50 -5.38 16.30
C GLU A 4 -4.65 -3.90 15.91
N ILE A 5 -4.75 -3.64 14.61
CA ILE A 5 -5.03 -2.34 14.04
C ILE A 5 -6.28 -2.46 13.21
N ILE A 6 -7.21 -1.54 13.44
CA ILE A 6 -8.45 -1.42 12.68
C ILE A 6 -8.46 -0.04 12.05
N PHE A 7 -8.70 0.02 10.74
CA PHE A 7 -8.84 1.30 10.03
C PHE A 7 -9.88 1.20 8.92
N GLU A 8 -10.38 2.35 8.51
CA GLU A 8 -11.31 2.52 7.40
C GLU A 8 -10.61 3.21 6.24
N THR A 9 -10.91 2.79 5.01
CA THR A 9 -10.34 3.35 3.78
C THR A 9 -11.25 3.05 2.60
N SER A 10 -11.04 3.70 1.46
CA SER A 10 -11.68 3.23 0.23
C SER A 10 -11.12 1.85 -0.17
N GLN A 11 -11.96 0.99 -0.74
CA GLN A 11 -11.47 -0.29 -1.25
C GLN A 11 -10.46 -0.07 -2.37
N PHE A 12 -10.70 0.91 -3.25
CA PHE A 12 -9.78 1.27 -4.32
C PHE A 12 -8.38 1.60 -3.80
N ASP A 13 -8.26 2.45 -2.77
CA ASP A 13 -6.96 2.81 -2.21
C ASP A 13 -6.23 1.60 -1.64
N PHE A 14 -6.95 0.72 -0.94
CA PHE A 14 -6.37 -0.48 -0.36
C PHE A 14 -5.86 -1.45 -1.43
N ASP A 15 -6.68 -1.71 -2.45
CA ASP A 15 -6.36 -2.61 -3.55
C ASP A 15 -5.22 -2.05 -4.39
N LEU A 16 -5.22 -0.73 -4.67
CA LEU A 16 -4.12 -0.06 -5.34
C LEU A 16 -2.81 -0.19 -4.56
N ILE A 17 -2.81 0.09 -3.25
CA ILE A 17 -1.59 -0.03 -2.43
C ILE A 17 -1.05 -1.46 -2.45
N ASN A 18 -1.92 -2.47 -2.32
CA ASN A 18 -1.50 -3.88 -2.38
C ASN A 18 -1.00 -4.27 -3.77
N HIS A 19 -1.65 -3.79 -4.83
CA HIS A 19 -1.22 -4.00 -6.20
C HIS A 19 0.17 -3.42 -6.45
N ILE A 20 0.40 -2.16 -6.08
CA ILE A 20 1.71 -1.50 -6.21
C ILE A 20 2.77 -2.20 -5.36
N LYS A 21 2.45 -2.62 -4.14
CA LYS A 21 3.34 -3.40 -3.28
C LYS A 21 3.73 -4.74 -3.92
N HIS A 22 2.79 -5.40 -4.61
CA HIS A 22 3.07 -6.62 -5.37
C HIS A 22 4.00 -6.34 -6.56
N LEU A 23 3.70 -5.34 -7.40
CA LEU A 23 4.56 -4.93 -8.52
C LEU A 23 5.97 -4.55 -8.06
N ARG A 24 6.06 -3.81 -6.95
CA ARG A 24 7.34 -3.41 -6.35
C ARG A 24 8.17 -4.63 -5.97
N LYS A 25 7.56 -5.60 -5.27
CA LYS A 25 8.23 -6.84 -4.86
C LYS A 25 8.61 -7.72 -6.05
N SER A 26 7.76 -7.84 -7.07
CA SER A 26 8.07 -8.64 -8.27
C SER A 26 9.21 -8.05 -9.09
N LYS A 27 9.42 -6.73 -9.02
CA LYS A 27 10.60 -6.04 -9.57
C LYS A 27 11.83 -6.05 -8.65
N GLY A 28 11.72 -6.59 -7.44
CA GLY A 28 12.81 -6.62 -6.45
C GLY A 28 13.13 -5.26 -5.81
N TYR A 29 12.23 -4.27 -5.91
CA TYR A 29 12.47 -2.95 -5.35
C TYR A 29 12.14 -2.90 -3.84
N THR A 30 13.00 -2.25 -3.07
CA THR A 30 12.69 -1.75 -1.74
C THR A 30 11.70 -0.58 -1.81
N GLN A 31 11.08 -0.23 -0.67
CA GLN A 31 10.19 0.93 -0.59
C GLN A 31 10.94 2.22 -0.94
N ASP A 32 12.16 2.36 -0.42
CA ASP A 32 13.04 3.51 -0.68
C ASP A 32 13.40 3.64 -2.16
N GLU A 33 13.75 2.53 -2.82
CA GLU A 33 14.07 2.54 -4.26
C GLU A 33 12.87 2.94 -5.10
N LEU A 34 11.66 2.46 -4.78
CA LEU A 34 10.46 2.89 -5.51
C LEU A 34 10.20 4.38 -5.29
N SER A 35 10.34 4.90 -4.06
CA SER A 35 10.22 6.34 -3.80
C SER A 35 11.19 7.16 -4.65
N LEU A 36 12.46 6.73 -4.74
CA LEU A 36 13.48 7.42 -5.54
C LEU A 36 13.16 7.35 -7.03
N LYS A 37 12.72 6.20 -7.55
CA LYS A 37 12.30 6.04 -8.96
C LYS A 37 11.08 6.89 -9.32
N MET A 38 10.18 7.10 -8.37
CA MET A 38 9.04 8.00 -8.50
C MET A 38 9.43 9.48 -8.44
N GLY A 39 10.64 9.83 -7.99
CA GLY A 39 11.07 11.21 -7.77
C GLY A 39 10.39 11.89 -6.57
N VAL A 40 10.08 11.13 -5.52
CA VAL A 40 9.48 11.62 -4.26
C VAL A 40 10.41 11.39 -3.07
N ALA A 41 10.04 11.93 -1.89
CA ALA A 41 10.80 11.71 -0.66
C ALA A 41 11.01 10.22 -0.38
N LYS A 42 12.20 9.82 0.07
CA LYS A 42 12.61 8.42 0.28
C LYS A 42 11.59 7.62 1.12
N SER A 43 11.02 8.25 2.15
CA SER A 43 10.02 7.66 3.05
C SER A 43 8.58 7.58 2.50
N PHE A 44 8.32 8.06 1.28
CA PHE A 44 6.97 8.18 0.77
C PHE A 44 6.27 6.81 0.65
N VAL A 45 6.89 5.86 -0.05
CA VAL A 45 6.29 4.52 -0.25
C VAL A 45 6.17 3.76 1.09
N SER A 46 7.12 3.90 2.01
CA SER A 46 7.01 3.29 3.34
C SER A 46 5.83 3.85 4.13
N ASN A 47 5.54 5.15 3.98
CA ASN A 47 4.38 5.77 4.61
C ASN A 47 3.07 5.30 3.97
N VAL A 48 3.02 5.16 2.64
CA VAL A 48 1.82 4.69 1.91
C VAL A 48 1.52 3.22 2.20
N GLU A 49 2.53 2.36 2.25
CA GLU A 49 2.34 0.92 2.52
C GLU A 49 2.13 0.59 4.02
N SER A 50 2.20 1.58 4.91
CA SER A 50 2.01 1.38 6.35
C SER A 50 0.53 1.39 6.73
N TYR A 51 0.10 0.37 7.48
CA TYR A 51 -1.25 0.28 8.04
C TYR A 51 -1.50 1.27 9.20
N THR A 52 -0.46 1.90 9.75
CA THR A 52 -0.58 2.91 10.81
C THR A 52 -0.64 4.34 10.27
N GLN A 53 -0.41 4.52 8.97
CA GLN A 53 -0.33 5.83 8.33
C GLN A 53 -1.52 6.03 7.39
N ARG A 54 -1.98 7.27 7.26
CA ARG A 54 -3.11 7.63 6.38
C ARG A 54 -2.70 8.00 4.95
N HIS A 55 -1.41 7.90 4.62
CA HIS A 55 -0.88 8.31 3.32
C HIS A 55 -1.40 7.41 2.20
N LYS A 56 -1.80 8.01 1.07
CA LYS A 56 -2.33 7.30 -0.11
C LYS A 56 -1.66 7.79 -1.39
N TYR A 57 -1.75 6.98 -2.44
CA TYR A 57 -1.39 7.43 -3.79
C TYR A 57 -2.48 8.34 -4.37
N ALA A 58 -2.32 9.65 -4.25
CA ALA A 58 -3.10 10.62 -5.04
C ALA A 58 -2.89 10.48 -6.55
N THR A 59 -3.78 11.07 -7.37
CA THR A 59 -3.77 11.00 -8.85
C THR A 59 -2.42 11.31 -9.48
N ARG A 60 -1.69 12.33 -8.99
CA ARG A 60 -0.35 12.67 -9.50
C ARG A 60 0.64 11.51 -9.38
N HIS A 61 0.47 10.65 -8.38
CA HIS A 61 1.38 9.54 -8.14
C HIS A 61 1.16 8.40 -9.13
N LEU A 62 -0.02 8.29 -9.76
CA LEU A 62 -0.27 7.26 -10.77
C LEU A 62 0.66 7.43 -11.97
N THR A 63 0.87 8.67 -12.42
CA THR A 63 1.80 8.96 -13.52
C THR A 63 3.25 8.72 -13.12
N LEU A 64 3.63 9.03 -11.87
CA LEU A 64 4.97 8.77 -11.35
C LEU A 64 5.25 7.26 -11.20
N LEU A 65 4.27 6.50 -10.71
CA LEU A 65 4.34 5.05 -10.61
C LEU A 65 4.44 4.41 -11.99
N ALA A 66 3.61 4.83 -12.95
CA ALA A 66 3.68 4.32 -14.32
C ALA A 66 5.08 4.52 -14.93
N LYS A 67 5.66 5.72 -14.78
CA LYS A 67 7.05 6.00 -15.19
C LYS A 67 8.07 5.13 -14.45
N ALA A 68 7.93 5.01 -13.12
CA ALA A 68 8.86 4.23 -12.30
C ALA A 68 8.88 2.73 -12.66
N PHE A 69 7.75 2.19 -13.13
CA PHE A 69 7.62 0.80 -13.58
C PHE A 69 7.83 0.61 -15.09
N GLY A 70 8.01 1.69 -15.86
CA GLY A 70 8.20 1.63 -17.32
C GLY A 70 6.93 1.34 -18.10
N PHE A 71 5.76 1.68 -17.56
CA PHE A 71 4.48 1.55 -18.28
C PHE A 71 4.23 2.76 -19.19
N ASN A 72 3.86 2.48 -20.44
CA ASN A 72 3.49 3.51 -21.41
C ASN A 72 2.06 4.01 -21.20
N ASN A 73 1.16 3.16 -20.70
CA ASN A 73 -0.24 3.51 -20.42
C ASN A 73 -0.56 3.34 -18.95
N ILE A 74 -1.33 4.28 -18.37
CA ILE A 74 -1.77 4.19 -16.97
C ILE A 74 -2.63 2.93 -16.74
N SER A 75 -3.38 2.49 -17.75
CA SER A 75 -4.17 1.25 -17.67
C SER A 75 -3.32 0.01 -17.38
N ASP A 76 -2.04 0.00 -17.76
CA ASP A 76 -1.13 -1.11 -17.44
C ASP A 76 -0.77 -1.15 -15.95
N LEU A 77 -0.67 0.02 -15.31
CA LEU A 77 -0.46 0.15 -13.86
C LEU A 77 -1.71 -0.27 -13.06
N LEU A 78 -2.90 -0.09 -13.63
CA LEU A 78 -4.18 -0.32 -12.96
C LEU A 78 -4.77 -1.71 -13.29
N LYS A 79 -3.92 -2.69 -13.61
CA LYS A 79 -4.34 -4.08 -13.90
C LYS A 79 -4.63 -4.86 -12.61
N PHE A 80 -5.67 -4.45 -11.89
CA PHE A 80 -6.26 -5.17 -10.76
C PHE A 80 -7.80 -5.16 -10.86
N PRO A 81 -8.51 -6.11 -10.22
CA PRO A 81 -9.97 -6.16 -10.27
C PRO A 81 -10.61 -4.85 -9.81
N THR A 82 -11.71 -4.46 -10.46
CA THR A 82 -12.50 -3.30 -10.03
C THR A 82 -13.02 -3.54 -8.60
N PRO A 83 -12.84 -2.59 -7.67
CA PRO A 83 -13.39 -2.69 -6.33
C PRO A 83 -14.91 -2.84 -6.33
N GLY A 84 -15.44 -3.64 -5.42
CA GLY A 84 -16.88 -3.90 -5.28
C GLY A 84 -17.61 -2.96 -4.31
N TYR A 85 -16.86 -2.28 -3.45
CA TYR A 85 -17.35 -1.41 -2.39
C TYR A 85 -16.62 -0.06 -2.39
N ASP A 86 -17.31 1.03 -2.03
CA ASP A 86 -16.67 2.34 -1.88
C ASP A 86 -15.70 2.31 -0.69
N LYS A 87 -16.20 1.96 0.50
CA LYS A 87 -15.44 1.90 1.75
C LYS A 87 -15.37 0.50 2.34
N ILE A 88 -14.26 0.24 3.02
CA ILE A 88 -14.01 -0.99 3.75
C ILE A 88 -13.40 -0.71 5.12
N LYS A 89 -13.68 -1.61 6.06
CA LYS A 89 -13.01 -1.75 7.35
C LYS A 89 -11.98 -2.86 7.23
N VAL A 90 -10.73 -2.57 7.58
CA VAL A 90 -9.64 -3.53 7.52
C VAL A 90 -9.12 -3.79 8.92
N THR A 91 -9.09 -5.06 9.32
CA THR A 91 -8.46 -5.52 10.56
C THR A 91 -7.13 -6.17 10.22
N VAL A 92 -6.04 -5.64 10.79
CA VAL A 92 -4.67 -6.11 10.58
C VAL A 92 -4.05 -6.52 11.91
N GLN A 93 -3.48 -7.71 11.95
CA GLN A 93 -2.63 -8.15 13.05
C GLN A 93 -1.19 -7.79 12.75
N GLN A 94 -0.52 -7.10 13.66
CA GLN A 94 0.90 -6.76 13.57
C GLN A 94 1.71 -7.45 14.67
N THR A 95 2.76 -8.15 14.27
CA THR A 95 3.76 -8.73 15.17
C THR A 95 4.95 -7.80 15.24
N TYR A 96 5.27 -7.35 16.44
CA TYR A 96 6.42 -6.50 16.74
C TYR A 96 7.58 -7.33 17.26
N ASN A 97 8.79 -6.78 17.12
CA ASN A 97 9.98 -7.27 17.80
C ASN A 97 9.81 -7.30 19.32
N GLU A 98 10.75 -7.96 20.00
CA GLU A 98 10.73 -8.15 21.46
C GLU A 98 10.62 -6.82 22.22
N THR A 99 11.32 -5.79 21.74
CA THR A 99 11.29 -4.44 22.33
C THR A 99 10.04 -3.63 21.98
N GLY A 100 9.16 -4.14 21.12
CA GLY A 100 7.92 -3.48 20.71
C GLY A 100 8.10 -2.24 19.82
N THR A 101 9.31 -1.98 19.31
CA THR A 101 9.66 -0.76 18.55
C THR A 101 9.47 -0.90 17.05
N LYS A 102 9.55 -2.13 16.49
CA LYS A 102 9.50 -2.36 15.04
C LYS A 102 8.52 -3.47 14.69
N VAL A 103 7.69 -3.22 13.68
CA VAL A 103 6.82 -4.23 13.07
C VAL A 103 7.67 -5.20 12.24
N ILE A 104 7.57 -6.49 12.56
CA ILE A 104 8.24 -7.59 11.83
C ILE A 104 7.30 -8.19 10.79
N LYS A 105 6.02 -8.34 11.15
CA LYS A 105 5.02 -8.99 10.31
C LYS A 105 3.69 -8.25 10.40
N SER A 106 2.95 -8.21 9.30
CA SER A 106 1.59 -7.70 9.26
C SER A 106 0.74 -8.63 8.43
N GLU A 107 -0.41 -9.04 8.97
CA GLU A 107 -1.35 -9.94 8.33
C GLU A 107 -2.75 -9.33 8.35
N VAL A 108 -3.38 -9.26 7.19
CA VAL A 108 -4.76 -8.80 7.06
C VAL A 108 -5.65 -9.95 7.52
N MET A 109 -6.40 -9.71 8.60
CA MET A 109 -7.26 -10.73 9.22
C MET A 109 -8.68 -10.68 8.65
N LYS A 110 -9.18 -9.46 8.38
CA LYS A 110 -10.56 -9.26 7.95
C LYS A 110 -10.69 -8.00 7.09
N ILE A 111 -11.54 -8.08 6.09
CA ILE A 111 -11.98 -6.95 5.26
C ILE A 111 -13.50 -7.00 5.21
N GLU A 112 -14.15 -5.89 5.57
CA GLU A 112 -15.61 -5.80 5.61
C GLU A 112 -16.06 -4.52 4.89
N PRO A 113 -17.10 -4.56 4.04
CA PRO A 113 -17.67 -3.36 3.47
C PRO A 113 -18.30 -2.47 4.54
N ILE A 114 -18.23 -1.15 4.35
CA ILE A 114 -18.91 -0.16 5.19
C ILE A 114 -19.82 0.67 4.28
N ASN A 115 -21.06 0.88 4.72
CA ASN A 115 -22.04 1.72 4.03
C ASN A 115 -21.70 3.22 4.13
#